data_AF-X1UB36-F1
#
_entry.id   AF-X1UB36-F1
#
_cell.length_a   1.000
_cell.length_b   1.000
_cell.length_c   1.000
_cell.angle_alpha   90.00
_cell.angle_beta   90.00
_cell.angle_gamma   90.00
#
_symmetry.space_group_name_H-M   'P 1'
#
loop_
_entity.id
_entity.type
_entity.pdbx_description
1 polymer ?
#
loop_
_entity_poly.entity_id
_entity_poly.type
_entity_poly.pdbx_seq_one_letter_code
_entity_poly.pdbx_strand_id
1 'polypeptide(L)'
;YSVYTHSSYINEINGSLTLLADQNGISPHAIPGLTDGTYYYIIVAFNEAGQTLSNCVVVNVQIPLPGAPEDFDMVTIITIISAVGGVSAISIIAIIKIKKRKGTKMS
;
A
#
# COMPACT_ATOMS: atom_id res chain seq x y z
N TYR A 1 21.49 6.14 24.14
CA TYR A 1 20.23 6.45 24.86
C TYR A 1 19.28 5.26 24.77
N SER A 2 18.27 5.17 25.62
CA SER A 2 17.20 4.16 25.51
C SER A 2 15.96 4.73 24.85
N VAL A 3 15.18 3.88 24.19
CA VAL A 3 13.91 4.23 23.55
C VAL A 3 12.83 3.29 24.08
N TYR A 4 11.78 3.86 24.66
CA TYR A 4 10.62 3.13 25.17
C TYR A 4 9.38 3.44 24.34
N THR A 5 8.48 2.47 24.20
CA THR A 5 7.18 2.64 23.56
C THR A 5 6.05 2.00 24.37
N HIS A 6 4.83 2.48 24.15
CA HIS A 6 3.61 1.93 24.75
C HIS A 6 2.38 2.17 23.86
N SER A 7 1.31 1.41 24.10
CA SER A 7 0.04 1.53 23.38
C SER A 7 -0.81 2.74 23.81
N SER A 8 -0.38 3.43 24.87
CA SER A 8 -1.04 4.62 25.40
C SER A 8 -0.01 5.65 25.87
N TYR A 9 -0.48 6.85 26.22
CA TYR A 9 0.37 7.94 26.67
C TYR A 9 1.26 7.54 27.85
N ILE A 10 2.55 7.85 27.76
CA ILE A 10 3.55 7.47 28.77
C ILE A 10 3.71 8.64 29.75
N ASN A 11 3.32 8.42 31.01
CA ASN A 11 3.47 9.39 32.10
C ASN A 11 4.72 9.14 32.95
N GLU A 12 5.23 7.92 32.95
CA GLU A 12 6.38 7.48 33.75
C GLU A 12 7.08 6.28 33.09
N ILE A 13 8.33 6.03 33.47
CA ILE A 13 9.06 4.81 33.08
C ILE A 13 8.77 3.71 34.09
N ASN A 14 8.14 2.63 33.63
CA ASN A 14 7.83 1.46 34.45
C ASN A 14 7.91 0.16 33.62
N GLY A 15 7.59 -0.98 34.26
CA GLY A 15 7.71 -2.30 33.64
C GLY A 15 6.67 -2.62 32.55
N SER A 16 5.66 -1.78 32.31
CA SER A 16 4.67 -2.01 31.24
C SER A 16 5.10 -1.44 29.89
N LEU A 17 6.21 -0.70 29.83
CA LEU A 17 6.75 -0.14 28.59
C LEU A 17 7.55 -1.20 27.83
N THR A 18 7.47 -1.14 26.50
CA THR A 18 8.32 -1.94 25.62
C THR A 18 9.62 -1.20 25.34
N LEU A 19 10.76 -1.84 25.59
CA LEU A 19 12.09 -1.30 25.29
C LEU A 19 12.47 -1.61 23.85
N LEU A 20 12.70 -0.58 23.05
CA LEU A 20 13.12 -0.69 21.65
C LEU A 20 14.63 -0.57 21.47
N ALA A 21 15.28 0.20 22.35
CA ALA A 21 16.73 0.33 22.42
C ALA A 21 17.14 0.45 23.89
N ASP A 22 18.14 -0.32 24.32
CA ASP A 22 18.66 -0.32 25.69
C ASP A 22 20.03 0.33 25.73
N GLN A 23 20.06 1.64 26.03
CA GLN A 23 21.24 2.50 26.14
C GLN A 23 22.13 2.58 24.88
N ASN A 24 21.86 1.78 23.85
CA ASN A 24 22.59 1.67 22.59
C ASN A 24 21.96 2.46 21.43
N GLY A 25 20.91 3.25 21.69
CA GLY A 25 20.31 4.11 20.68
C GLY A 25 21.29 5.19 20.21
N ILE A 26 21.41 5.32 18.88
CA ILE A 26 22.21 6.33 18.16
C ILE A 26 21.27 7.15 17.29
N SER A 27 21.49 8.47 17.23
CA SER A 27 20.66 9.39 16.45
C SER A 27 21.15 9.49 15.00
N PRO A 28 20.25 9.39 14.00
CA PRO A 28 18.81 9.11 14.11
C PRO A 28 18.50 7.63 14.40
N HIS A 29 17.46 7.35 15.19
CA HIS A 29 16.98 5.99 15.47
C HIS A 29 15.76 5.66 14.59
N ALA A 30 15.89 4.67 13.72
CA ALA A 30 14.82 4.24 12.82
C ALA A 30 13.87 3.25 13.51
N ILE A 31 12.55 3.45 13.35
CA ILE A 31 11.51 2.55 13.84
C ILE A 31 10.74 2.03 12.61
N PRO A 32 11.12 0.86 12.05
CA PRO A 32 10.49 0.31 10.86
C PRO A 32 9.17 -0.39 11.17
N GLY A 33 8.38 -0.67 10.15
CA GLY A 33 7.23 -1.58 10.25
C GLY A 33 6.01 -0.99 10.97
N LEU A 34 5.90 0.33 11.05
CA LEU A 34 4.70 0.98 11.58
C LEU A 34 3.54 0.84 10.59
N THR A 35 2.35 0.58 11.13
CA THR A 35 1.07 0.60 10.41
C THR A 35 0.33 1.90 10.69
N ASP A 36 -0.83 2.10 10.07
CA ASP A 36 -1.73 3.19 10.43
C ASP A 36 -2.04 3.13 11.94
N GLY A 37 -1.93 4.27 12.64
CA GLY A 37 -2.17 4.33 14.07
C GLY A 37 -1.37 5.40 14.82
N THR A 38 -1.63 5.49 16.12
CA THR A 38 -0.95 6.42 17.04
C THR A 38 0.04 5.67 17.92
N TYR A 39 1.27 6.18 17.98
CA TYR A 39 2.37 5.60 18.74
C TYR A 39 2.93 6.58 19.76
N TYR A 40 3.33 6.06 20.92
CA TYR A 40 3.85 6.84 22.05
C TYR A 40 5.28 6.42 22.34
N TYR A 41 6.19 7.39 22.48
CA TYR A 41 7.61 7.13 22.75
C TYR A 41 8.16 8.06 23.83
N ILE A 42 9.07 7.54 24.66
CA ILE A 42 9.95 8.35 25.53
C ILE A 42 11.39 7.91 25.28
N ILE A 43 12.28 8.91 25.23
CA ILE A 43 13.72 8.71 25.13
C ILE A 43 14.33 8.97 26.51
N VAL A 44 15.23 8.09 26.93
CA VAL A 44 16.01 8.24 28.16
C VAL A 44 17.49 8.39 27.79
N ALA A 45 18.06 9.55 28.05
CA ALA A 45 19.48 9.81 27.88
C ALA A 45 20.24 9.53 29.18
N PHE A 46 21.42 8.92 29.09
CA PHE A 46 22.25 8.52 30.23
C PHE A 46 23.63 9.17 30.13
N ASN A 47 24.16 9.61 31.27
CA ASN A 47 25.55 10.04 31.44
C ASN A 47 26.04 9.67 32.86
N GLU A 48 27.28 10.03 33.21
CA GLU A 48 27.85 9.76 34.54
C GLU A 48 27.09 10.44 35.69
N ALA A 49 26.36 11.53 35.40
CA ALA A 49 25.56 12.25 36.39
C ALA A 49 24.15 11.67 36.58
N GLY A 50 23.73 10.71 35.74
CA GLY A 50 22.43 10.05 35.83
C GLY A 50 21.69 9.99 34.50
N GLN A 51 20.36 10.12 34.55
CA GLN A 51 19.48 10.01 33.39
C GLN A 51 18.53 11.21 33.27
N THR A 52 18.16 11.54 32.03
CA THR A 52 17.16 12.56 31.70
C THR A 52 16.13 11.99 30.74
N LEU A 53 14.86 12.26 31.02
CA LEU A 53 13.73 11.85 30.18
C LEU A 53 13.37 12.96 29.19
N SER A 54 12.96 12.57 27.98
CA SER A 54 12.23 13.46 27.08
C SER A 54 10.78 13.65 27.55
N ASN A 55 10.03 14.52 26.87
CA ASN A 55 8.58 14.44 26.88
C ASN A 55 8.10 13.13 26.22
N CYS A 56 6.84 12.74 26.46
CA CYS A 56 6.18 11.73 25.65
C CYS A 56 5.95 12.30 24.24
N VAL A 57 6.55 11.66 23.25
CA VAL A 57 6.39 11.96 21.83
C VAL A 57 5.24 11.13 21.30
N VAL A 58 4.25 11.80 20.68
CA VAL A 58 3.09 11.16 20.06
C VAL A 58 3.24 11.25 18.56
N VAL A 59 3.24 10.11 17.88
CA VAL A 59 3.39 10.02 16.42
C VAL A 59 2.12 9.43 15.84
N ASN A 60 1.46 10.16 14.94
CA ASN A 60 0.33 9.66 14.18
C ASN A 60 0.81 9.22 12.80
N VAL A 61 0.79 7.91 12.55
CA VAL A 61 1.12 7.32 11.26
C VAL A 61 -0.17 7.21 10.46
N GLN A 62 -0.19 7.83 9.29
CA GLN A 62 -1.32 7.78 8.37
C GLN A 62 -0.87 7.14 7.05
N ILE A 63 -1.33 5.91 6.80
CA ILE A 63 -1.02 5.20 5.55
C ILE A 63 -2.22 5.31 4.63
N PRO A 64 -2.12 6.05 3.50
CA PRO A 64 -3.22 6.13 2.56
C PRO A 64 -3.53 4.75 2.01
N LEU A 65 -4.81 4.43 1.91
CA LEU A 65 -5.27 3.25 1.18
C LEU A 65 -4.73 3.32 -0.24
N PRO A 66 -4.30 2.18 -0.82
CA PRO A 66 -4.07 2.10 -2.25
C PRO A 66 -5.29 2.66 -2.98
N GLY A 67 -5.07 3.46 -4.02
CA GLY A 67 -6.15 3.95 -4.86
C GLY A 67 -7.03 2.78 -5.29
N ALA A 68 -8.34 3.02 -5.40
CA ALA A 68 -9.23 2.04 -5.99
C ALA A 68 -8.64 1.56 -7.32
N PRO A 69 -8.81 0.28 -7.69
CA PRO A 69 -8.44 -0.17 -9.02
C PRO A 69 -9.04 0.79 -10.04
N GLU A 70 -8.25 1.25 -11.01
CA GLU A 70 -8.82 2.02 -12.11
C GLU A 70 -9.91 1.15 -12.75
N ASP A 71 -11.13 1.66 -12.77
CA ASP A 71 -12.24 1.01 -13.47
C ASP A 71 -11.87 1.05 -14.95
N PHE A 72 -11.41 -0.07 -15.49
CA PHE A 72 -11.09 -0.16 -16.90
C PHE A 72 -12.38 0.05 -17.67
N ASP A 73 -12.54 1.24 -18.25
CA ASP A 73 -13.68 1.54 -19.11
C ASP A 73 -13.80 0.42 -20.17
N MET A 74 -14.99 -0.17 -20.28
CA MET A 74 -15.28 -1.19 -21.28
C MET A 74 -14.89 -0.71 -22.67
N VAL A 75 -14.94 0.60 -22.95
CA VAL A 75 -14.45 1.19 -24.20
C VAL A 75 -12.95 0.95 -24.37
N THR A 76 -12.12 1.16 -23.35
CA THR A 76 -10.66 0.92 -23.40
C THR A 76 -10.36 -0.57 -23.62
N ILE A 77 -11.09 -1.47 -22.96
CA ILE A 77 -10.95 -2.93 -23.16
C ILE A 77 -11.33 -3.34 -24.59
N ILE A 78 -12.45 -2.83 -25.12
CA ILE A 78 -12.90 -3.08 -26.50
C ILE A 78 -11.88 -2.53 -27.51
N THR A 79 -11.30 -1.35 -27.23
CA THR A 79 -10.30 -0.73 -28.11
C THR A 79 -9.02 -1.57 -28.16
N ILE A 80 -8.55 -2.09 -27.01
CA ILE A 80 -7.39 -2.99 -26.94
C ILE A 80 -7.69 -4.32 -27.67
N ILE A 81 -8.87 -4.91 -27.48
CA ILE A 81 -9.28 -6.13 -28.19
C ILE A 81 -9.35 -5.88 -29.71
N SER A 82 -9.81 -4.71 -30.15
CA SER A 82 -9.84 -4.35 -31.57
C SER A 82 -8.45 -4.05 -32.16
N ALA A 83 -7.52 -3.56 -31.34
CA ALA A 83 -6.15 -3.24 -31.74
C ALA A 83 -5.24 -4.49 -31.80
N VAL A 84 -5.43 -5.45 -30.89
CA VAL A 84 -4.69 -6.74 -30.86
C VAL A 84 -5.36 -7.77 -31.79
N GLY A 85 -6.69 -7.77 -31.83
CA GLY A 85 -7.52 -8.65 -32.64
C GLY A 85 -8.08 -7.92 -33.84
N GLY A 86 -7.21 -7.51 -34.77
CA GLY A 86 -7.65 -7.14 -36.10
C GLY A 86 -8.56 -8.25 -36.67
N VAL A 87 -9.77 -7.85 -37.08
CA VAL A 87 -10.75 -8.59 -37.90
C VAL A 87 -11.68 -9.59 -37.17
N SER A 88 -12.90 -9.14 -36.85
CA SER A 88 -14.07 -10.04 -36.86
C SER A 88 -15.22 -9.56 -37.77
N ALA A 89 -15.39 -8.24 -37.96
CA ALA A 89 -16.50 -7.70 -38.74
C ALA A 89 -16.40 -7.99 -40.26
N ILE A 90 -15.19 -8.01 -40.86
CA ILE A 90 -15.03 -8.33 -42.29
C ILE A 90 -15.28 -9.83 -42.56
N SER A 91 -14.91 -10.70 -41.62
CA SER A 91 -15.10 -12.16 -41.74
C SER A 91 -16.57 -12.58 -41.74
N ILE A 92 -17.42 -11.94 -40.92
CA ILE A 92 -18.86 -12.24 -40.87
C ILE A 92 -19.55 -11.89 -42.21
N ILE A 93 -19.24 -10.73 -42.80
CA ILE A 93 -19.82 -10.32 -44.09
C ILE A 93 -19.37 -11.24 -45.23
N ALA A 94 -18.11 -11.69 -45.22
CA ALA A 94 -17.58 -12.64 -46.20
C ALA A 94 -18.28 -14.01 -46.12
N ILE A 95 -18.51 -14.54 -44.91
CA ILE A 95 -19.21 -15.81 -44.70
C ILE A 95 -20.66 -15.75 -45.20
N ILE A 96 -21.37 -14.65 -44.95
CA ILE A 96 -22.76 -14.45 -45.43
C ILE A 96 -22.82 -14.42 -46.97
N LYS A 97 -21.89 -13.72 -47.64
CA LYS A 97 -21.85 -13.66 -49.12
C LYS A 97 -21.52 -15.02 -49.76
N ILE A 98 -20.60 -15.80 -49.18
CA ILE A 98 -20.21 -17.12 -49.71
C ILE A 98 -21.37 -18.13 -49.59
N LYS A 99 -22.10 -18.12 -48.48
CA LYS A 99 -23.25 -19.01 -48.26
C LYS A 99 -24.40 -18.71 -49.25
N LYS A 100 -24.61 -17.42 -49.59
CA LYS A 100 -25.63 -16.99 -50.56
C LYS A 100 -25.31 -17.39 -52.00
N ARG A 101 -24.03 -17.42 -52.41
CA ARG A 101 -23.61 -17.81 -53.77
C ARG A 101 -23.71 -19.32 -54.06
N LYS A 102 -23.60 -20.18 -53.04
CA LYS A 102 -23.67 -21.65 -53.21
C LYS A 102 -25.10 -22.21 -53.26
N GLY A 103 -26.11 -21.45 -52.84
CA GLY A 103 -27.51 -21.90 -52.76
C GLY A 103 -28.38 -21.63 -54.00
N THR A 104 -27.84 -21.14 -55.11
CA THR A 104 -28.63 -20.74 -56.31
C THR A 104 -28.20 -21.49 -57.58
N LYS A 105 -27.77 -22.74 -57.46
CA LYS A 105 -27.66 -23.66 -58.61
C LYS A 105 -28.17 -25.05 -58.22
N MET A 106 -29.47 -25.27 -58.39
CA MET A 106 -30.09 -26.59 -58.66
C MET A 106 -31.60 -26.41 -58.82
N SER A 107 -32.01 -26.08 -60.06
CA SER A 107 -33.10 -26.72 -60.80
C SER A 107 -33.04 -26.21 -62.23
#